data_AF-A0A2G9U652-F1
#
_entry.id   AF-A0A2G9U652-F1
#
_cell.length_a   1.000
_cell.length_b   1.000
_cell.length_c   1.000
_cell.angle_alpha   90.00
_cell.angle_beta   90.00
_cell.angle_gamma   90.00
#
_symmetry.space_group_name_H-M   'P 1'
#
loop_
_entity.id
_entity.type
_entity.pdbx_description
1 polymer ?
#
loop_
_entity_poly.entity_id
_entity_poly.type
_entity_poly.pdbx_seq_one_letter_code
_entity_poly.pdbx_strand_id
1 'polypeptide(L)'
;ARPLAHLIEAKKEKEAKSPKMVSNAKLKRIGSIWENGHGVICLQISHSVSDEEAFVREAALIEAIKLENLTNMKGGEWRGKSKSWTPSMKAEFGTYQLLRAMGVLKMEGIRPIFPQALPESLYPFAQKKNV
;
A
#
# COMPACT_ATOMS: atom_id res chain seq x y z
N ALA A 1 8.87 4.53 -0.12
CA ALA A 1 8.04 3.53 0.59
C ALA A 1 8.67 2.14 0.50
N ARG A 2 8.41 1.24 1.46
CA ARG A 2 8.88 -0.17 1.45
C ARG A 2 7.66 -1.09 1.25
N PRO A 3 7.30 -1.47 0.01
CA PRO A 3 5.99 -2.05 -0.30
C PRO A 3 5.64 -3.31 0.50
N LEU A 4 6.65 -4.12 0.85
CA LEU A 4 6.46 -5.39 1.55
C LEU A 4 6.59 -5.29 3.07
N ALA A 5 6.95 -4.13 3.64
CA ALA A 5 7.27 -4.02 5.07
C ALA A 5 6.12 -4.50 5.97
N HIS A 6 4.89 -4.07 5.68
CA HIS A 6 3.71 -4.49 6.45
C HIS A 6 3.33 -5.96 6.23
N LEU A 7 3.63 -6.52 5.06
CA LEU A 7 3.37 -7.94 4.80
C LEU A 7 4.38 -8.81 5.55
N ILE A 8 5.66 -8.43 5.55
CA ILE A 8 6.71 -9.11 6.32
C ILE A 8 6.42 -9.01 7.82
N GLU A 9 6.00 -7.84 8.31
CA GLU A 9 5.55 -7.65 9.69
C GLU A 9 4.36 -8.57 10.03
N ALA A 10 3.33 -8.60 9.19
CA ALA A 10 2.17 -9.46 9.40
C ALA A 10 2.54 -10.95 9.42
N LYS A 11 3.46 -11.40 8.56
CA LYS A 11 3.98 -12.76 8.57
C LYS A 11 4.64 -13.09 9.92
N LYS A 12 5.57 -12.24 10.37
CA LYS A 12 6.30 -12.44 11.63
C LYS A 12 5.37 -12.48 12.84
N GLU A 13 4.47 -11.50 12.94
CA GLU A 13 3.55 -11.39 14.07
C GLU A 13 2.56 -12.56 14.08
N LYS A 14 2.19 -13.11 12.91
CA LYS A 14 1.39 -14.33 12.79
C LYS A 14 2.16 -15.58 13.23
N GLU A 15 3.39 -15.76 12.80
CA GLU A 15 4.26 -16.89 13.21
C GLU A 15 4.53 -16.87 14.72
N ALA A 16 4.73 -15.69 15.29
CA ALA A 16 4.91 -15.50 16.73
C ALA A 16 3.62 -15.60 17.55
N LYS A 17 2.45 -15.82 16.92
CA LYS A 17 1.11 -15.78 17.56
C LYS A 17 0.91 -14.53 18.42
N SER A 18 1.41 -13.39 17.94
CA SER A 18 1.44 -12.13 18.67
C SER A 18 0.04 -11.53 18.83
N PRO A 19 -0.27 -10.89 19.97
CA PRO A 19 -1.54 -10.17 20.16
C PRO A 19 -1.71 -9.01 19.16
N LYS A 20 -0.63 -8.54 18.52
CA LYS A 20 -0.69 -7.51 17.48
C LYS A 20 -1.50 -7.91 16.26
N MET A 21 -1.61 -9.20 15.97
CA MET A 21 -2.49 -9.70 14.90
C MET A 21 -3.96 -9.41 15.17
N VAL A 22 -4.34 -9.19 16.42
CA VAL A 22 -5.72 -8.87 16.81
C VAL A 22 -5.90 -7.37 17.06
N SER A 23 -4.93 -6.73 17.71
CA SER A 23 -5.04 -5.31 18.11
C SER A 23 -4.76 -4.32 16.98
N ASN A 24 -3.93 -4.67 16.00
CA ASN A 24 -3.64 -3.79 14.86
C ASN A 24 -4.57 -4.10 13.68
N ALA A 25 -5.45 -3.17 13.33
CA ALA A 25 -6.45 -3.33 12.27
C ALA A 25 -5.83 -3.70 10.90
N LYS A 26 -4.65 -3.14 10.56
CA LYS A 26 -3.96 -3.44 9.29
C LYS A 26 -3.44 -4.88 9.28
N LEU A 27 -2.77 -5.31 10.35
CA LEU A 27 -2.24 -6.68 10.46
C LEU A 27 -3.37 -7.70 10.52
N LYS A 28 -4.45 -7.40 11.27
CA LYS A 28 -5.66 -8.21 11.33
C LYS A 28 -6.27 -8.43 9.94
N ARG A 29 -6.37 -7.38 9.13
CA ARG A 29 -6.91 -7.45 7.77
C ARG A 29 -6.03 -8.29 6.84
N ILE A 30 -4.70 -8.11 6.91
CA ILE A 30 -3.76 -8.93 6.13
C ILE A 30 -3.89 -10.41 6.53
N GLY A 31 -3.92 -10.69 7.84
CA GLY A 31 -4.12 -12.02 8.39
C GLY A 31 -5.42 -12.68 7.91
N SER A 32 -6.54 -11.92 7.94
CA SER A 32 -7.84 -12.44 7.50
C SER A 32 -7.86 -12.77 6.00
N ILE A 33 -7.18 -11.99 5.16
CA ILE A 33 -7.08 -12.28 3.72
C ILE A 33 -6.38 -13.63 3.52
N TRP A 34 -5.26 -13.85 4.20
CA TRP A 34 -4.51 -15.10 4.12
C TRP A 34 -5.25 -16.31 4.71
N GLU A 35 -5.98 -16.13 5.81
CA GLU A 35 -6.79 -17.19 6.44
C GLU A 35 -7.94 -17.67 5.56
N ASN A 36 -8.50 -16.78 4.75
CA ASN A 36 -9.50 -17.13 3.74
C ASN A 36 -8.89 -17.75 2.46
N GLY A 37 -7.60 -18.08 2.45
CA GLY A 37 -6.93 -18.70 1.30
C GLY A 37 -6.61 -17.73 0.16
N HIS A 38 -6.67 -16.42 0.39
CA HIS A 38 -6.34 -15.39 -0.60
C HIS A 38 -4.98 -14.74 -0.32
N GLY A 39 -4.37 -14.12 -1.34
CA GLY A 39 -3.15 -13.33 -1.19
C GLY A 39 -3.43 -11.83 -1.24
N VAL A 40 -2.52 -11.02 -0.69
CA VAL A 40 -2.62 -9.55 -0.76
C VAL A 40 -2.07 -9.06 -2.09
N ILE A 41 -2.81 -8.22 -2.81
CA ILE A 41 -2.35 -7.62 -4.06
C ILE A 41 -1.60 -6.32 -3.72
N CYS A 42 -0.38 -6.17 -4.25
CA CYS A 42 0.39 -4.94 -4.17
C CYS A 42 0.57 -4.38 -5.58
N LEU A 43 -0.05 -3.23 -5.86
CA LEU A 43 0.05 -2.55 -7.15
C LEU A 43 0.98 -1.34 -7.03
N GLN A 44 2.08 -1.33 -7.79
CA GLN A 44 3.00 -0.19 -7.82
C GLN A 44 2.66 0.72 -9.01
N ILE A 45 1.90 1.78 -8.76
CA ILE A 45 1.36 2.63 -9.83
C ILE A 45 2.40 3.63 -10.36
N SER A 46 3.41 3.98 -9.56
CA SER A 46 4.43 4.98 -9.93
C SER A 46 5.81 4.54 -9.45
N HIS A 47 6.81 4.76 -10.30
CA HIS A 47 8.23 4.49 -10.03
C HIS A 47 9.03 5.78 -10.12
N SER A 48 10.12 5.87 -9.34
CA SER A 48 11.08 6.99 -9.40
C SER A 48 10.46 8.38 -9.20
N VAL A 49 9.39 8.48 -8.40
CA VAL A 49 8.76 9.75 -8.03
C VAL A 49 9.33 10.27 -6.70
N SER A 50 9.32 11.59 -6.52
CA SER A 50 9.70 12.19 -5.24
C SER A 50 8.68 11.87 -4.16
N ASP A 51 9.07 11.99 -2.88
CA ASP A 51 8.14 11.81 -1.77
C ASP A 51 6.97 12.80 -1.86
N GLU A 52 7.23 14.08 -2.18
CA GLU A 52 6.17 15.07 -2.34
C GLU A 52 5.17 14.68 -3.42
N GLU A 53 5.66 14.21 -4.57
CA GLU A 53 4.80 13.79 -5.67
C GLU A 53 4.02 12.51 -5.32
N ALA A 54 4.63 11.58 -4.58
CA ALA A 54 3.96 10.38 -4.11
C ALA A 54 2.75 10.71 -3.22
N PHE A 55 2.88 11.68 -2.31
CA PHE A 55 1.76 12.14 -1.47
C PHE A 55 0.63 12.75 -2.31
N VAL A 56 0.95 13.56 -3.31
CA VAL A 56 -0.05 14.18 -4.21
C VAL A 56 -0.77 13.11 -5.03
N ARG A 57 -0.03 12.13 -5.55
CA ARG A 57 -0.59 11.00 -6.32
C ARG A 57 -1.49 10.10 -5.48
N GLU A 58 -1.13 9.86 -4.22
CA GLU A 58 -1.96 9.15 -3.24
C GLU A 58 -3.23 9.94 -2.92
N ALA A 59 -3.12 11.26 -2.68
CA ALA A 59 -4.27 12.13 -2.44
C ALA A 59 -5.26 12.10 -3.60
N ALA A 60 -4.77 12.21 -4.83
CA ALA A 60 -5.59 12.17 -6.02
C ALA A 60 -6.34 10.84 -6.19
N LEU A 61 -5.69 9.70 -5.90
CA LEU A 61 -6.33 8.38 -5.93
C LEU A 61 -7.40 8.22 -4.84
N ILE A 62 -7.10 8.63 -3.61
CA ILE A 62 -8.05 8.56 -2.50
C ILE A 62 -9.24 9.46 -2.76
N GLU A 63 -9.03 10.68 -3.28
CA GLU A 63 -10.11 11.62 -3.58
C GLU A 63 -11.01 11.11 -4.72
N ALA A 64 -10.43 10.47 -5.74
CA ALA A 64 -11.19 9.89 -6.85
C ALA A 64 -12.03 8.66 -6.45
N ILE A 65 -11.48 7.78 -5.59
CA ILE A 65 -12.20 6.60 -5.09
C ILE A 65 -13.17 6.96 -3.96
N LYS A 66 -12.85 8.03 -3.23
CA LYS A 66 -13.44 8.48 -1.97
C LYS A 66 -13.10 7.60 -0.77
N LEU A 67 -12.93 8.25 0.39
CA LEU A 67 -12.48 7.59 1.60
C LEU A 67 -13.49 6.57 2.12
N GLU A 68 -14.80 6.79 1.93
CA GLU A 68 -15.84 5.84 2.35
C GLU A 68 -15.77 4.48 1.62
N ASN A 69 -15.12 4.44 0.45
CA ASN A 69 -14.94 3.22 -0.34
C ASN A 69 -13.58 2.53 -0.07
N LEU A 70 -12.80 3.08 0.86
CA LEU A 70 -11.45 2.61 1.19
C LEU A 70 -11.36 2.22 2.67
N THR A 71 -10.36 1.41 3.00
CA THR A 71 -10.02 1.10 4.40
C THR A 71 -8.97 2.05 4.98
N ASN A 72 -8.64 3.12 4.25
CA ASN A 72 -7.68 4.12 4.69
C ASN A 72 -8.25 4.88 5.89
N MET A 73 -7.42 5.16 6.91
CA MET A 73 -7.85 5.91 8.09
C MET A 73 -7.97 7.42 7.84
N LYS A 74 -7.28 7.93 6.82
CA LYS A 74 -7.24 9.35 6.47
C LYS A 74 -7.17 9.53 4.96
N GLY A 75 -7.60 10.70 4.50
CA GLY A 75 -7.35 11.18 3.15
C GLY A 75 -5.86 11.33 2.85
N GLY A 76 -5.53 11.47 1.56
CA GLY A 76 -4.16 11.80 1.17
C GLY A 76 -3.85 13.29 1.33
N GLU A 77 -2.57 13.62 1.17
CA GLU A 77 -2.05 14.95 1.45
C GLU A 77 -1.65 15.69 0.15
N TRP A 78 -2.33 16.79 -0.15
CA TRP A 78 -1.95 17.68 -1.26
C TRP A 78 -0.73 18.54 -0.86
N ARG A 79 0.31 18.55 -1.69
CA ARG A 79 1.61 19.20 -1.42
C ARG A 79 2.06 20.16 -2.51
N GLY A 80 2.94 21.11 -2.14
CA GLY A 80 3.43 22.14 -3.06
C GLY A 80 2.31 22.90 -3.77
N LYS A 81 2.48 23.14 -5.07
CA LYS A 81 1.51 23.87 -5.91
C LYS A 81 0.15 23.17 -6.03
N SER A 82 0.07 21.87 -5.77
CA SER A 82 -1.20 21.13 -5.84
C SER A 82 -2.19 21.49 -4.75
N LYS A 83 -1.74 22.16 -3.67
CA LYS A 83 -2.62 22.68 -2.62
C LYS A 83 -3.62 23.72 -3.14
N SER A 84 -3.22 24.52 -4.16
CA SER A 84 -4.05 25.56 -4.75
C SER A 84 -4.84 25.08 -5.97
N TRP A 85 -4.83 23.78 -6.27
CA TRP A 85 -5.62 23.24 -7.38
C TRP A 85 -7.12 23.32 -7.08
N THR A 86 -7.90 23.66 -8.10
CA THR A 86 -9.35 23.64 -8.02
C THR A 86 -9.86 22.19 -7.87
N PRO A 87 -11.09 21.99 -7.35
CA PRO A 87 -11.69 20.66 -7.28
C PRO A 87 -11.71 19.93 -8.63
N SER A 88 -12.00 20.63 -9.73
CA SER A 88 -11.97 20.02 -11.07
C SER A 88 -10.58 19.53 -11.48
N MET A 89 -9.52 20.29 -11.19
CA MET A 89 -8.14 19.87 -11.48
C MET A 89 -7.76 18.62 -10.68
N LYS A 90 -8.16 18.55 -9.41
CA LYS A 90 -7.93 17.38 -8.55
C LYS A 90 -8.69 16.16 -9.05
N ALA A 91 -9.95 16.33 -9.46
CA ALA A 91 -10.76 15.25 -10.02
C ALA A 91 -10.20 14.72 -11.35
N GLU A 92 -9.76 15.61 -12.24
CA GLU A 92 -9.13 15.24 -13.50
C GLU A 92 -7.83 14.45 -13.27
N PHE A 93 -6.97 14.95 -12.39
CA PHE A 93 -5.72 14.26 -12.05
C PHE A 93 -5.97 12.92 -11.34
N GLY A 94 -6.96 12.84 -10.45
CA GLY A 94 -7.39 11.59 -9.82
C GLY A 94 -7.90 10.56 -10.84
N THR A 95 -8.69 11.00 -11.82
CA THR A 95 -9.17 10.15 -12.92
C THR A 95 -8.00 9.63 -13.76
N TYR A 96 -7.04 10.48 -14.10
CA TYR A 96 -5.82 10.08 -14.78
C TYR A 96 -5.02 9.04 -13.99
N GLN A 97 -4.92 9.22 -12.66
CA GLN A 97 -4.23 8.26 -11.79
C GLN A 97 -4.93 6.89 -11.76
N LEU A 98 -6.26 6.85 -11.77
CA LEU A 98 -7.03 5.61 -11.89
C LEU A 98 -6.81 4.93 -13.25
N LEU A 99 -6.79 5.69 -14.33
CA LEU A 99 -6.48 5.17 -15.66
C LEU A 99 -5.08 4.54 -15.70
N ARG A 100 -4.09 5.18 -15.08
CA ARG A 100 -2.74 4.61 -14.93
C ARG A 100 -2.74 3.34 -14.09
N ALA A 101 -3.44 3.32 -12.97
CA ALA A 101 -3.55 2.14 -12.11
C ALA A 101 -4.16 0.95 -12.86
N MET A 102 -5.21 1.18 -13.65
CA MET A 102 -5.79 0.16 -14.52
C MET A 102 -4.79 -0.33 -15.57
N GLY A 103 -4.00 0.57 -16.17
CA GLY A 103 -2.94 0.20 -17.11
C GLY A 103 -1.90 -0.73 -16.49
N VAL A 104 -1.41 -0.39 -15.28
CA VAL A 104 -0.47 -1.25 -14.55
C VAL A 104 -1.10 -2.59 -14.21
N LEU A 105 -2.36 -2.61 -13.73
CA LEU A 105 -3.05 -3.85 -13.41
C LEU A 105 -3.22 -4.78 -14.62
N LYS A 106 -3.50 -4.21 -15.82
CA LYS A 106 -3.59 -4.99 -17.06
C LYS A 106 -2.24 -5.58 -17.48
N MET A 107 -1.15 -4.84 -17.29
CA MET A 107 0.20 -5.27 -17.69
C MET A 107 0.82 -6.26 -16.69
N GLU A 108 0.70 -5.98 -15.40
CA GLU A 108 1.26 -6.84 -14.34
C GLU A 108 0.37 -8.04 -14.05
N GLY A 109 -0.94 -7.89 -14.23
CA GLY A 109 -1.95 -8.85 -13.80
C GLY A 109 -2.16 -8.84 -12.29
N ILE A 110 -3.08 -9.69 -11.83
CA ILE A 110 -3.32 -9.91 -10.41
C ILE A 110 -2.31 -10.94 -9.89
N ARG A 111 -1.35 -10.48 -9.07
CA ARG A 111 -0.34 -11.33 -8.44
C ARG A 111 -0.52 -11.32 -6.91
N PRO A 112 -1.29 -12.27 -6.34
CA PRO A 112 -1.53 -12.32 -4.92
C PRO A 112 -0.25 -12.72 -4.16
N ILE A 113 0.07 -11.98 -3.10
CA ILE A 113 1.22 -12.25 -2.23
C ILE A 113 0.76 -13.02 -1.00
N PHE A 114 1.27 -14.24 -0.88
CA PHE A 114 1.02 -15.13 0.26
C PHE A 114 2.20 -15.11 1.25
N PRO A 115 2.00 -15.53 2.51
CA PRO A 115 3.06 -15.56 3.52
C PRO A 115 4.32 -16.32 3.09
N GLN A 116 4.16 -17.44 2.38
CA GLN A 116 5.27 -18.27 1.91
C GLN A 116 6.14 -17.57 0.85
N ALA A 117 5.61 -16.58 0.13
CA ALA A 117 6.35 -15.83 -0.88
C ALA A 117 7.14 -14.66 -0.30
N LEU A 118 6.97 -14.35 0.99
CA LEU A 118 7.61 -13.22 1.66
C LEU A 118 8.96 -13.63 2.29
N PRO A 119 10.00 -12.79 2.18
CA PRO A 119 11.27 -13.03 2.86
C PRO A 119 11.13 -12.91 4.38
N GLU A 120 12.05 -13.51 5.13
CA GLU A 120 12.08 -13.41 6.61
C GLU A 120 12.38 -12.00 7.11
N SER A 121 13.07 -11.18 6.31
CA SER A 121 13.38 -9.82 6.69
C SER A 121 13.40 -8.93 5.46
N LEU A 122 13.20 -7.63 5.68
CA LEU A 122 13.28 -6.64 4.60
C LEU A 122 14.72 -6.49 4.07
N TYR A 123 15.71 -6.87 4.88
CA TYR A 123 17.13 -6.81 4.56
C TYR A 123 17.79 -8.15 4.88
N PRO A 124 17.55 -9.19 4.05
CA PRO A 124 18.03 -10.55 4.34
C PRO A 124 19.56 -10.64 4.43
N PHE A 125 20.29 -9.67 3.85
CA PHE A 125 21.74 -9.61 3.86
C PHE A 125 22.33 -8.58 4.84
N ALA A 126 21.50 -7.90 5.64
CA ALA A 126 22.03 -7.03 6.68
C ALA A 126 22.65 -7.90 7.79
N GLN A 127 23.97 -7.81 7.96
CA GLN A 127 24.69 -8.54 9.01
C GLN A 127 24.04 -8.28 10.37
N LYS A 128 23.66 -9.35 11.08
CA LYS A 128 23.27 -9.24 12.48
C LYS A 128 24.48 -8.71 13.23
N LYS A 129 24.40 -7.47 13.76
CA LYS A 129 25.38 -7.01 14.75
C LYS A 129 25.21 -7.94 15.95
N ASN A 130 26.20 -8.79 16.16
CA ASN A 130 26.32 -9.57 17.40
C ASN A 130 26.46 -8.55 18.53
N VAL A 131 25.51 -8.56 19.46
CA VAL A 131 25.60 -7.89 20.76
C VAL A 131 25.94 -8.96 21.78
#